data_AF-A0A2X2YE88-F1
#
_entry.id   AF-A0A2X2YE88-F1
#
_cell.length_a   1.000
_cell.length_b   1.000
_cell.length_c   1.000
_cell.angle_alpha   90.00
_cell.angle_beta   90.00
_cell.angle_gamma   90.00
#
_symmetry.space_group_name_H-M   'P 1'
#
loop_
_entity.id
_entity.type
_entity.pdbx_description
1 polymer ?
#
loop_
_entity_poly.entity_id
_entity_poly.type
_entity_poly.pdbx_seq_one_letter_code
_entity_poly.pdbx_strand_id
1 'polypeptide(L)'
;MSQPELPTPDPRDPEALVRQFHQVYDLPVVTTGPNIENERMHMRLSLILEETSELVRALYGQKAYAALRGVMDGISELDEGARDTVEVADALADLTYVVYGMALEAGINLPAVLQEVQASNLSKLGPDGKPIYRDDGKVLKGEGFFPPNIARALQVPLAPEL
;
A
#
# COMPACT_ATOMS: atom_id res chain seq x y z
N MET A 1 -15.76 25.77 3.94
CA MET A 1 -16.40 25.19 2.74
C MET A 1 -15.96 23.75 2.68
N SER A 2 -16.86 22.79 2.84
CA SER A 2 -16.53 21.36 2.74
C SER A 2 -15.97 21.08 1.34
N GLN A 3 -14.85 20.38 1.25
CA GLN A 3 -14.34 19.94 -0.05
C GLN A 3 -15.42 19.07 -0.72
N PRO A 4 -15.67 19.21 -2.04
CA PRO A 4 -16.61 18.34 -2.72
C PRO A 4 -16.13 16.88 -2.58
N GLU A 5 -17.03 15.99 -2.15
CA GLU A 5 -16.72 14.56 -2.05
C GLU A 5 -16.34 14.04 -3.44
N LEU A 6 -15.09 13.60 -3.60
CA LEU A 6 -14.64 12.94 -4.82
C LEU A 6 -15.37 11.61 -4.94
N PRO A 7 -15.93 11.26 -6.12
CA PRO A 7 -16.57 9.97 -6.31
C PRO A 7 -15.60 8.84 -6.00
N THR A 8 -16.07 7.79 -5.30
CA THR A 8 -15.27 6.62 -4.99
C THR A 8 -14.90 5.89 -6.28
N PRO A 9 -13.61 5.65 -6.57
CA PRO A 9 -13.19 4.91 -7.76
C PRO A 9 -13.68 3.46 -7.75
N ASP A 10 -13.74 2.82 -8.93
CA ASP A 10 -14.07 1.40 -9.03
C ASP A 10 -13.01 0.57 -8.29
N PRO A 11 -13.37 -0.25 -7.30
CA PRO A 11 -12.40 -1.09 -6.61
C PRO A 11 -11.74 -2.17 -7.48
N ARG A 12 -12.23 -2.39 -8.70
CA ARG A 12 -11.56 -3.20 -9.73
C ARG A 12 -10.47 -2.45 -10.50
N ASP A 13 -10.31 -1.17 -10.25
CA ASP A 13 -9.24 -0.32 -10.76
C ASP A 13 -8.36 0.18 -9.59
N PRO A 14 -7.37 -0.62 -9.15
CA PRO A 14 -6.47 -0.25 -8.07
C PRO A 14 -5.68 1.03 -8.35
N GLU A 15 -5.37 1.31 -9.62
CA GLU A 15 -4.67 2.53 -10.00
C GLU A 15 -5.53 3.75 -9.69
N ALA A 16 -6.82 3.73 -10.02
CA ALA A 16 -7.73 4.83 -9.71
C ALA A 16 -7.89 5.06 -8.19
N LEU A 17 -7.93 3.99 -7.37
CA LEU A 17 -7.92 4.11 -5.91
C LEU A 17 -6.65 4.81 -5.40
N VAL A 18 -5.48 4.35 -5.85
CA VAL A 18 -4.18 4.92 -5.45
C VAL A 18 -4.02 6.34 -5.97
N ARG A 19 -4.50 6.65 -7.18
CA ARG A 19 -4.49 8.00 -7.75
C ARG A 19 -5.34 8.97 -6.94
N GLN A 20 -6.53 8.55 -6.50
CA GLN A 20 -7.35 9.34 -5.57
C GLN A 20 -6.61 9.58 -4.25
N PHE A 21 -5.97 8.55 -3.68
CA PHE A 21 -5.18 8.69 -2.47
C PHE A 21 -4.03 9.70 -2.69
N HIS A 22 -3.30 9.61 -3.80
CA HIS A 22 -2.23 10.56 -4.12
C HIS A 22 -2.76 12.00 -4.25
N GLN A 23 -3.94 12.19 -4.86
CA GLN A 23 -4.57 13.51 -4.96
C GLN A 23 -4.96 14.08 -3.60
N VAL A 24 -5.61 13.27 -2.75
CA VAL A 24 -6.07 13.69 -1.42
C VAL A 24 -4.88 13.98 -0.50
N TYR A 25 -3.80 13.20 -0.64
CA TYR A 25 -2.60 13.30 0.18
C TYR A 25 -1.44 14.03 -0.47
N ASP A 26 -1.68 14.85 -1.50
CA ASP A 26 -0.67 15.64 -2.21
C ASP A 26 0.64 14.87 -2.49
N LEU A 27 0.50 13.61 -2.90
CA LEU A 27 1.61 12.73 -3.22
C LEU A 27 1.93 12.81 -4.72
N PRO A 28 3.20 12.61 -5.12
CA PRO A 28 3.60 12.76 -6.51
C PRO A 28 2.85 11.82 -7.46
N VAL A 29 2.49 12.35 -8.62
CA VAL A 29 2.05 11.60 -9.79
C VAL A 29 2.88 12.08 -10.98
N VAL A 30 3.80 11.23 -11.44
CA VAL A 30 4.67 11.57 -12.57
C VAL A 30 3.91 11.42 -13.88
N THR A 31 3.88 12.47 -14.70
CA THR A 31 3.15 12.51 -15.98
C THR A 31 4.06 12.80 -17.19
N THR A 32 5.34 13.03 -16.94
CA THR A 32 6.35 13.38 -17.97
C THR A 32 7.09 12.16 -18.53
N GLY A 33 6.70 10.95 -18.13
CA GLY A 33 7.34 9.69 -18.50
C GLY A 33 7.93 8.93 -17.29
N PRO A 34 8.32 7.66 -17.46
CA PRO A 34 8.94 6.86 -16.40
C PRO A 34 10.20 7.53 -15.83
N ASN A 35 10.30 7.59 -14.51
CA ASN A 35 11.47 8.14 -13.81
C ASN A 35 11.68 7.40 -12.48
N ILE A 36 12.68 6.52 -12.45
CA ILE A 36 13.08 5.77 -11.25
C ILE A 36 14.29 6.37 -10.53
N GLU A 37 14.84 7.47 -11.02
CA GLU A 37 16.03 8.13 -10.45
C GLU A 37 15.69 9.03 -9.25
N ASN A 38 14.41 9.11 -8.87
CA ASN A 38 13.99 9.96 -7.77
C ASN A 38 14.22 9.30 -6.40
N GLU A 39 14.58 10.11 -5.41
CA GLU A 39 14.90 9.68 -4.04
C GLU A 39 13.76 8.93 -3.34
N ARG A 40 12.52 9.04 -3.84
CA ARG A 40 11.35 8.36 -3.25
C ARG A 40 11.30 6.88 -3.60
N MET A 41 12.07 6.39 -4.57
CA MET A 41 12.02 4.97 -4.98
C MET A 41 12.45 4.02 -3.85
N HIS A 42 13.40 4.42 -3.00
CA HIS A 42 13.75 3.65 -1.81
C HIS A 42 12.57 3.50 -0.84
N MET A 43 11.84 4.58 -0.58
CA MET A 43 10.64 4.55 0.25
C MET A 43 9.52 3.71 -0.40
N ARG A 44 9.35 3.78 -1.73
CA ARG A 44 8.36 2.95 -2.43
C ARG A 44 8.69 1.46 -2.34
N LEU A 45 9.96 1.10 -2.50
CA LEU A 45 10.42 -0.28 -2.31
C LEU A 45 10.22 -0.73 -0.86
N SER A 46 10.55 0.11 0.13
CA SER A 46 10.37 -0.25 1.55
C SER A 46 8.92 -0.54 1.91
N LEU A 47 7.95 0.15 1.31
CA LEU A 47 6.52 -0.12 1.52
C LEU A 47 6.11 -1.49 0.93
N ILE A 48 6.54 -1.81 -0.28
CA ILE A 48 6.28 -3.12 -0.91
C ILE A 48 6.87 -4.23 -0.06
N LEU A 49 8.10 -4.03 0.39
CA LEU A 49 8.81 -4.93 1.28
C LEU A 49 8.06 -5.10 2.62
N GLU A 50 7.61 -4.01 3.26
CA GLU A 50 6.81 -4.05 4.50
C GLU A 50 5.59 -4.97 4.34
N GLU A 51 4.76 -4.76 3.31
CA GLU A 51 3.57 -5.61 3.07
C GLU A 51 3.93 -7.06 2.70
N THR A 52 5.06 -7.27 1.99
CA THR A 52 5.56 -8.62 1.71
C THR A 52 5.90 -9.37 3.01
N SER A 53 6.55 -8.69 3.96
CA SER A 53 6.87 -9.30 5.25
C SER A 53 5.62 -9.62 6.07
N GLU A 54 4.60 -8.77 6.01
CA GLU A 54 3.29 -8.98 6.63
C GLU A 54 2.57 -10.21 6.06
N LEU A 55 2.60 -10.39 4.73
CA LEU A 55 2.09 -11.60 4.07
C LEU A 55 2.83 -12.86 4.54
N VAL A 56 4.16 -12.81 4.64
CA VAL A 56 4.97 -13.91 5.17
C VAL A 56 4.62 -14.20 6.63
N ARG A 57 4.37 -13.18 7.45
CA ARG A 57 3.91 -13.36 8.83
C ARG A 57 2.57 -14.10 8.86
N ALA A 58 1.63 -13.73 8.01
CA ALA A 58 0.30 -14.33 7.94
C ALA A 58 0.34 -15.81 7.51
N LEU A 59 1.25 -16.19 6.60
CA LEU A 59 1.36 -17.57 6.09
C LEU A 59 2.29 -18.47 6.92
N TYR A 60 3.41 -17.94 7.41
CA TYR A 60 4.50 -18.73 8.00
C TYR A 60 4.82 -18.35 9.46
N GLY A 61 4.18 -17.31 10.00
CA GLY A 61 4.29 -16.90 11.40
C GLY A 61 5.49 -16.00 11.73
N GLN A 62 5.59 -15.63 13.01
CA GLN A 62 6.49 -14.59 13.51
C GLN A 62 7.98 -14.86 13.26
N LYS A 63 8.40 -16.13 13.28
CA LYS A 63 9.81 -16.49 13.06
C LYS A 63 10.25 -16.22 11.62
N ALA A 64 9.40 -16.57 10.64
CA ALA A 64 9.67 -16.31 9.23
C ALA A 64 9.65 -14.81 8.93
N TYR A 65 8.67 -14.09 9.49
CA TYR A 65 8.62 -12.63 9.47
C TYR A 65 9.92 -11.99 9.96
N ALA A 66 10.39 -12.37 11.16
CA ALA A 66 11.60 -11.80 11.74
C ALA A 66 12.85 -12.08 10.90
N ALA A 67 12.96 -13.29 10.34
CA ALA A 67 14.08 -13.65 9.46
C ALA A 67 14.09 -12.79 8.19
N LEU A 68 12.92 -12.63 7.54
CA LEU A 68 12.80 -11.81 6.33
C LEU A 68 13.03 -10.32 6.61
N ARG A 69 12.46 -9.77 7.69
CA ARG A 69 12.70 -8.37 8.12
C ARG A 69 14.18 -8.09 8.35
N GLY A 70 14.90 -9.02 9.01
CA GLY A 70 16.33 -8.86 9.23
C GLY A 70 17.15 -8.73 7.94
N VAL A 71 16.74 -9.41 6.86
CA VAL A 71 17.36 -9.23 5.54
C VAL A 71 17.00 -7.87 4.94
N MET A 72 15.71 -7.50 5.00
CA MET A 72 15.21 -6.27 4.39
C MET A 72 15.77 -5.00 5.04
N ASP A 73 15.92 -4.98 6.36
CA ASP A 73 16.41 -3.81 7.10
C ASP A 73 17.84 -3.42 6.68
N GLY A 74 18.61 -4.33 6.09
CA GLY A 74 19.96 -4.07 5.56
C GLY A 74 20.04 -3.86 4.05
N ILE A 75 18.95 -4.04 3.29
CA ILE A 75 19.04 -4.08 1.81
C ILE A 75 19.40 -2.73 1.19
N SER A 76 18.97 -1.62 1.81
CA SER A 76 19.30 -0.27 1.33
C SER A 76 20.78 0.06 1.44
N GLU A 77 21.48 -0.53 2.41
CA GLU A 77 22.92 -0.35 2.58
C GLU A 77 23.74 -1.10 1.51
N LEU A 78 23.09 -2.02 0.77
CA LEU A 78 23.67 -2.76 -0.34
C LEU A 78 23.37 -2.11 -1.70
N ASP A 79 22.82 -0.89 -1.70
CA ASP A 79 22.48 -0.19 -2.92
C ASP A 79 23.72 0.23 -3.73
N GLU A 80 23.89 -0.35 -4.92
CA GLU A 80 24.98 -0.04 -5.85
C GLU A 80 24.63 1.08 -6.85
N GLY A 81 23.44 1.67 -6.74
CA GLY A 81 22.98 2.68 -7.70
C GLY A 81 22.48 2.10 -9.04
N ALA A 82 22.30 0.78 -9.14
CA ALA A 82 21.76 0.14 -10.33
C ALA A 82 20.28 0.50 -10.52
N ARG A 83 19.95 1.17 -11.63
CA ARG A 83 18.60 1.66 -11.99
C ARG A 83 18.29 1.20 -13.42
N ASP A 84 17.34 0.29 -13.54
CA ASP A 84 16.79 -0.13 -14.83
C ASP A 84 15.27 0.08 -14.82
N THR A 85 14.82 1.02 -15.63
CA THR A 85 13.39 1.39 -15.69
C THR A 85 12.53 0.28 -16.27
N VAL A 86 13.06 -0.49 -17.23
CA VAL A 86 12.32 -1.57 -17.89
C VAL A 86 12.14 -2.74 -16.94
N GLU A 87 13.22 -3.16 -16.28
CA GLU A 87 13.17 -4.26 -15.30
C GLU A 87 12.31 -3.89 -14.07
N VAL A 88 12.35 -2.63 -13.61
CA VAL A 88 11.45 -2.17 -12.54
C VAL A 88 9.99 -2.23 -12.98
N ALA A 89 9.67 -1.82 -14.21
CA ALA A 89 8.30 -1.86 -14.72
C ALA A 89 7.80 -3.30 -14.87
N ASP A 90 8.65 -4.22 -15.36
CA ASP A 90 8.36 -5.65 -15.48
C ASP A 90 8.09 -6.28 -14.09
N ALA A 91 8.97 -6.04 -13.12
CA ALA A 91 8.80 -6.54 -11.76
C ALA A 91 7.51 -6.01 -11.08
N LEU A 92 7.15 -4.73 -11.29
CA LEU A 92 5.90 -4.18 -10.77
C LEU A 92 4.66 -4.84 -11.41
N ALA A 93 4.72 -5.14 -12.71
CA ALA A 93 3.67 -5.86 -13.41
C ALA A 93 3.53 -7.30 -12.89
N ASP A 94 4.65 -8.02 -12.77
CA ASP A 94 4.70 -9.39 -12.25
C ASP A 94 4.19 -9.49 -10.81
N LEU A 95 4.64 -8.60 -9.92
CA LEU A 95 4.15 -8.53 -8.55
C LEU A 95 2.63 -8.31 -8.50
N THR A 96 2.12 -7.39 -9.32
CA THR A 96 0.68 -7.17 -9.43
C THR A 96 -0.04 -8.44 -9.88
N TYR A 97 0.49 -9.12 -10.90
CA TYR A 97 -0.11 -10.32 -11.46
C TYR A 97 -0.18 -11.48 -10.46
N VAL A 98 0.92 -11.75 -9.75
CA VAL A 98 0.99 -12.85 -8.77
C VAL A 98 0.19 -12.56 -7.50
N VAL A 99 0.07 -11.29 -7.08
CA VAL A 99 -0.79 -10.90 -5.96
C VAL A 99 -2.26 -11.21 -6.28
N TYR A 100 -2.71 -10.85 -7.49
CA TYR A 100 -4.05 -11.21 -7.95
C TYR A 100 -4.23 -12.71 -8.11
N GLY A 101 -3.22 -13.42 -8.63
CA GLY A 101 -3.22 -14.88 -8.73
C GLY A 101 -3.44 -15.56 -7.38
N MET A 102 -2.67 -15.16 -6.36
CA MET A 102 -2.83 -15.67 -5.00
C MET A 102 -4.22 -15.38 -4.43
N ALA A 103 -4.75 -14.17 -4.63
CA ALA A 103 -6.09 -13.82 -4.15
C ALA A 103 -7.17 -14.69 -4.81
N LEU A 104 -7.06 -14.96 -6.11
CA LEU A 104 -7.98 -15.84 -6.84
C LEU A 104 -7.90 -17.29 -6.34
N GLU A 105 -6.70 -17.83 -6.16
CA GLU A 105 -6.50 -19.19 -5.62
C GLU A 105 -7.00 -19.33 -4.18
N ALA A 106 -6.88 -18.27 -3.38
CA ALA A 106 -7.39 -18.22 -2.01
C ALA A 106 -8.91 -17.92 -1.92
N GLY A 107 -9.57 -17.60 -3.03
CA GLY A 107 -10.98 -17.19 -3.03
C GLY A 107 -11.25 -15.83 -2.38
N ILE A 108 -10.22 -14.97 -2.28
CA ILE A 108 -10.32 -13.64 -1.70
C ILE A 108 -10.91 -12.68 -2.75
N ASN A 109 -12.04 -12.05 -2.43
CA ASN A 109 -12.57 -10.94 -3.21
C ASN A 109 -11.70 -9.69 -2.98
N LEU A 110 -10.54 -9.64 -3.64
CA LEU A 110 -9.56 -8.58 -3.46
C LEU A 110 -10.12 -7.18 -3.78
N PRO A 111 -10.99 -6.97 -4.79
CA PRO A 111 -11.68 -5.68 -4.95
C PRO A 111 -12.47 -5.23 -3.72
N ALA A 112 -13.23 -6.11 -3.06
CA ALA A 112 -13.95 -5.75 -1.84
C ALA A 112 -12.99 -5.37 -0.70
N VAL A 113 -11.85 -6.07 -0.59
CA VAL A 113 -10.80 -5.73 0.37
C VAL A 113 -10.15 -4.38 0.05
N LEU A 114 -9.82 -4.12 -1.21
CA LEU A 114 -9.25 -2.84 -1.64
C LEU A 114 -10.19 -1.66 -1.37
N GLN A 115 -11.50 -1.86 -1.52
CA GLN A 115 -12.50 -0.84 -1.17
C GLN A 115 -12.45 -0.48 0.32
N GLU A 116 -12.34 -1.49 1.20
CA GLU A 116 -12.22 -1.28 2.64
C GLU A 116 -10.90 -0.57 3.01
N VAL A 117 -9.80 -1.00 2.39
CA VAL A 117 -8.47 -0.39 2.57
C VAL A 117 -8.48 1.06 2.10
N GLN A 118 -9.11 1.37 0.96
CA GLN A 118 -9.25 2.74 0.48
C GLN A 118 -10.01 3.61 1.48
N ALA A 119 -11.15 3.15 1.98
CA ALA A 119 -11.94 3.89 2.96
C ALA A 119 -11.11 4.20 4.23
N SER A 120 -10.39 3.21 4.75
CA SER A 120 -9.47 3.40 5.88
C SER A 120 -8.33 4.37 5.54
N ASN A 121 -7.73 4.25 4.36
CA ASN A 121 -6.64 5.13 3.94
C ASN A 121 -7.07 6.59 3.85
N LEU A 122 -8.27 6.88 3.32
CA LEU A 122 -8.81 8.24 3.23
C LEU A 122 -9.26 8.81 4.59
N SER A 123 -9.46 7.96 5.61
CA SER A 123 -9.78 8.40 6.97
C SER A 123 -8.60 9.01 7.74
N LYS A 124 -7.37 8.92 7.21
CA LYS A 124 -6.15 9.35 7.91
C LYS A 124 -5.97 10.87 8.00
N LEU A 125 -6.86 11.67 7.42
CA LEU A 125 -6.75 13.13 7.43
C LEU A 125 -6.80 13.69 8.86
N GLY A 126 -6.02 14.76 9.08
CA GLY A 126 -6.04 15.55 10.30
C GLY A 126 -7.34 16.37 10.46
N PRO A 127 -7.50 17.04 11.62
CA PRO A 127 -8.71 17.78 11.96
C PRO A 127 -9.00 18.97 11.03
N ASP A 128 -8.00 19.46 10.30
CA ASP A 128 -8.14 20.49 9.27
C ASP A 128 -8.42 19.92 7.86
N GLY A 129 -8.65 18.61 7.77
CA GLY A 129 -8.84 17.88 6.52
C GLY A 129 -7.54 17.73 5.72
N LYS A 130 -6.37 17.94 6.33
CA LYS A 130 -5.07 17.82 5.65
C LYS A 130 -4.32 16.56 6.08
N PRO A 131 -3.47 16.03 5.19
CA PRO A 131 -2.49 15.01 5.53
C PRO A 131 -1.57 15.42 6.68
N ILE A 132 -1.23 14.45 7.53
CA ILE A 132 -0.14 14.56 8.49
C ILE A 132 1.01 13.71 7.96
N TYR A 133 2.21 14.26 7.79
CA TYR A 133 3.37 13.51 7.29
C TYR A 133 4.44 13.31 8.36
N ARG A 134 5.17 12.21 8.23
CA ARG A 134 6.48 12.00 8.84
C ARG A 134 7.58 12.52 7.91
N ASP A 135 8.78 12.71 8.46
CA ASP A 135 9.97 13.21 7.73
C ASP A 135 10.35 12.39 6.48
N ASP A 136 10.00 11.11 6.44
CA ASP A 136 10.22 10.22 5.29
C ASP A 136 9.09 10.23 4.25
N GLY A 137 8.09 11.10 4.44
CA GLY A 137 6.92 11.22 3.57
C GLY A 137 5.80 10.21 3.85
N LYS A 138 5.89 9.39 4.92
CA LYS A 138 4.80 8.50 5.33
C LYS A 138 3.62 9.31 5.88
N VAL A 139 2.41 9.01 5.41
CA VAL A 139 1.16 9.58 5.93
C VAL A 139 0.85 8.98 7.30
N LEU A 140 0.68 9.83 8.31
CA LEU A 140 0.31 9.48 9.68
C LEU A 140 -1.23 9.44 9.86
N LYS A 141 -1.67 8.80 10.94
CA LYS A 141 -3.10 8.63 11.27
C LYS A 141 -3.64 9.87 11.98
N GLY A 142 -4.62 10.55 11.39
CA GLY A 142 -5.40 11.62 12.04
C GLY A 142 -6.47 11.12 13.01
N GLU A 143 -7.18 12.04 13.65
CA GLU A 143 -8.18 11.76 14.70
C GLU A 143 -9.38 10.94 14.21
N GLY A 144 -9.77 11.12 12.94
CA GLY A 144 -10.85 10.38 12.29
C GLY A 144 -10.47 9.00 11.76
N PHE A 145 -9.23 8.55 12.00
CA PHE A 145 -8.75 7.29 11.46
C PHE A 145 -9.53 6.09 12.00
N PHE A 146 -9.92 5.19 11.10
CA PHE A 146 -10.37 3.85 11.45
C PHE A 146 -9.54 2.78 10.72
N PRO A 147 -9.19 1.65 11.36
CA PRO A 147 -8.53 0.55 10.67
C PRO A 147 -9.50 -0.13 9.68
N PRO A 148 -8.99 -0.73 8.59
CA PRO A 148 -9.84 -1.41 7.63
C PRO A 148 -10.46 -2.66 8.26
N ASN A 149 -11.77 -2.86 8.08
CA ASN A 149 -12.46 -4.07 8.52
C ASN A 149 -12.42 -5.16 7.45
N ILE A 150 -11.29 -5.86 7.37
CA ILE A 150 -11.05 -6.91 6.38
C ILE A 150 -12.02 -8.08 6.54
N ALA A 151 -12.40 -8.45 7.77
CA ALA A 151 -13.37 -9.51 8.02
C ALA A 151 -14.72 -9.20 7.38
N ARG A 152 -15.19 -7.95 7.50
CA ARG A 152 -16.41 -7.46 6.82
C ARG A 152 -16.27 -7.56 5.30
N ALA A 153 -15.14 -7.16 4.73
CA ALA A 153 -14.90 -7.24 3.30
C ALA A 153 -14.89 -8.70 2.78
N LEU A 154 -14.35 -9.61 3.58
CA LEU A 154 -14.33 -11.05 3.30
C LEU A 154 -15.64 -11.76 3.64
N GLN A 155 -16.61 -11.08 4.26
CA GLN A 155 -17.86 -11.65 4.76
C GLN A 155 -17.64 -12.81 5.74
N VAL A 156 -16.56 -12.76 6.52
CA VAL A 156 -16.27 -13.71 7.58
C VAL A 156 -16.51 -13.07 8.95
N PRO A 157 -16.85 -13.85 9.99
CA PRO A 157 -16.92 -13.32 11.35
C PRO A 157 -15.59 -12.67 11.73
N LEU A 158 -15.65 -11.56 12.47
CA LEU A 158 -14.48 -11.07 13.18
C LEU A 158 -13.99 -12.19 14.09
N ALA A 159 -12.70 -12.52 14.02
CA ALA A 159 -12.11 -13.41 15.01
C ALA A 159 -12.41 -12.80 16.40
N PRO A 160 -12.88 -13.58 17.38
CA PRO A 160 -12.88 -13.12 18.76
C PRO A 160 -11.45 -12.69 19.07
N GLU A 161 -11.31 -11.48 19.63
CA GLU A 161 -10.03 -10.84 19.95
C GLU A 161 -8.98 -11.88 20.40
N LEU A 162 -7.87 -12.00 19.64
CA LEU A 162 -6.66 -12.70 20.10
C LEU A 162 -5.87 -11.79 21.04
#